data_AF-A0A6D2KC60-F1
#
_entry.id   AF-A0A6D2KC60-F1
#
_cell.length_a   1.000
_cell.length_b   1.000
_cell.length_c   1.000
_cell.angle_alpha   90.00
_cell.angle_beta   90.00
_cell.angle_gamma   90.00
#
_symmetry.space_group_name_H-M   'P 1'
#
loop_
_entity.id
_entity.type
_entity.pdbx_description
1 polymer ?
#
loop_
_entity_poly.entity_id
_entity_poly.type
_entity_poly.pdbx_seq_one_letter_code
_entity_poly.pdbx_strand_id
1 'polypeptide(L)'
;MQCINLLLQTLIISPHQSSTALVDGLAGNIFYMSTQMYGNHILQKCLQLGSVRNASFLIYELSPHIFYLLTHRYGNYVLQRMLNRLRLMNPQHFRSLSSQILSRKPQLQHNSSAQHVFFECQA
;
A
#
# COMPACT_ATOMS: atom_id res chain seq x y z
N MET A 1 -6.81 -10.71 18.59
CA MET A 1 -5.36 -10.97 18.39
C MET A 1 -5.05 -12.25 17.60
N GLN A 2 -5.83 -13.34 17.68
CA GLN A 2 -5.55 -14.60 16.93
C GLN A 2 -5.88 -14.54 15.42
N CYS A 3 -6.97 -13.87 15.01
CA CYS A 3 -7.41 -13.89 13.60
C CYS A 3 -6.45 -13.20 12.62
N ILE A 4 -5.71 -12.16 13.05
CA ILE A 4 -4.78 -11.43 12.19
C ILE A 4 -3.50 -12.23 11.95
N ASN A 5 -2.98 -12.92 12.98
CA ASN A 5 -1.85 -13.83 12.81
C ASN A 5 -2.23 -15.00 11.89
N LEU A 6 -3.46 -15.51 11.99
CA LEU A 6 -3.97 -16.54 11.07
C LEU A 6 -4.04 -16.02 9.63
N LEU A 7 -4.54 -14.80 9.38
CA LEU A 7 -4.60 -14.19 8.05
C LEU A 7 -3.20 -13.94 7.44
N LEU A 8 -2.24 -13.48 8.26
CA LEU A 8 -0.85 -13.31 7.85
C LEU A 8 -0.17 -14.67 7.58
N GLN A 9 -0.45 -15.70 8.39
CA GLN A 9 0.06 -17.06 8.16
C GLN A 9 -0.51 -17.69 6.89
N THR A 10 -1.80 -17.51 6.57
CA THR A 10 -2.38 -17.98 5.28
C THR A 10 -1.70 -17.34 4.06
N LEU A 11 -1.31 -16.06 4.13
CA LEU A 11 -0.58 -15.38 3.06
C LEU A 11 0.87 -15.88 2.89
N ILE A 12 1.44 -16.51 3.92
CA ILE A 12 2.81 -17.07 3.90
C ILE A 12 2.80 -18.52 3.39
N ILE A 13 1.75 -19.29 3.70
CA ILE A 13 1.67 -20.73 3.39
C ILE A 13 1.19 -20.99 1.95
N SER A 14 0.40 -20.10 1.34
CA SER A 14 -0.10 -20.29 -0.04
C SER A 14 -0.32 -18.96 -0.78
N PRO A 15 0.72 -18.42 -1.45
CA PRO A 15 0.71 -17.04 -1.95
C PRO A 15 -0.21 -16.80 -3.16
N HIS A 16 -0.49 -17.81 -3.99
CA HIS A 16 -1.19 -17.59 -5.27
C HIS A 16 -2.71 -17.74 -5.24
N GLN A 17 -3.26 -18.73 -4.52
CA GLN A 17 -4.72 -18.94 -4.47
C GLN A 17 -5.38 -18.16 -3.32
N SER A 18 -4.70 -18.00 -2.17
CA SER A 18 -5.29 -17.35 -0.99
C SER A 18 -5.30 -15.82 -1.08
N SER A 19 -4.44 -15.20 -1.89
CA SER A 19 -4.37 -13.73 -1.99
C SER A 19 -5.61 -13.12 -2.68
N THR A 20 -6.20 -13.79 -3.67
CA THR A 20 -7.32 -13.23 -4.44
C THR A 20 -8.61 -13.22 -3.62
N ALA A 21 -8.99 -14.37 -3.03
CA ALA A 21 -10.17 -14.43 -2.15
C ALA A 21 -10.05 -13.48 -0.94
N LEU A 22 -8.83 -13.30 -0.42
CA LEU A 22 -8.57 -12.33 0.64
C LEU A 22 -8.78 -10.88 0.16
N VAL A 23 -8.23 -10.51 -1.00
CA VAL A 23 -8.39 -9.15 -1.55
C VAL A 23 -9.85 -8.88 -1.89
N ASP A 24 -10.56 -9.85 -2.46
CA ASP A 24 -11.99 -9.75 -2.74
C ASP A 24 -12.80 -9.57 -1.44
N GLY A 25 -12.46 -10.30 -0.37
CA GLY A 25 -13.10 -10.14 0.95
C GLY A 25 -12.78 -8.83 1.67
N LEU A 26 -11.74 -8.11 1.25
CA LEU A 26 -11.35 -6.80 1.77
C LEU A 26 -11.88 -5.63 0.93
N ALA A 27 -12.54 -5.90 -0.21
CA ALA A 27 -13.10 -4.88 -1.08
C ALA A 27 -14.00 -3.91 -0.32
N GLY A 28 -13.87 -2.61 -0.61
CA GLY A 28 -14.55 -1.52 0.10
C GLY A 28 -13.97 -1.19 1.48
N ASN A 29 -13.05 -2.00 2.01
CA ASN A 29 -12.41 -1.78 3.32
C ASN A 29 -10.89 -1.56 3.21
N ILE A 30 -10.32 -1.46 2.01
CA ILE A 30 -8.86 -1.38 1.81
C ILE A 30 -8.29 -0.12 2.45
N PHE A 31 -8.95 1.03 2.27
CA PHE A 31 -8.50 2.27 2.92
C PHE A 31 -8.51 2.12 4.44
N TYR A 32 -9.61 1.66 5.04
CA TYR A 32 -9.69 1.45 6.48
C TYR A 32 -8.56 0.52 6.97
N MET A 33 -8.36 -0.62 6.31
CA MET A 33 -7.29 -1.58 6.63
C MET A 33 -5.89 -0.98 6.56
N SER A 34 -5.63 -0.11 5.59
CA SER A 34 -4.32 0.55 5.44
C SER A 34 -3.95 1.46 6.62
N THR A 35 -4.96 1.90 7.37
CA THR A 35 -4.79 2.77 8.55
C THR A 35 -4.78 1.99 9.87
N GLN A 36 -5.01 0.68 9.85
CA GLN A 36 -4.98 -0.14 11.06
C GLN A 36 -3.55 -0.58 11.39
N MET A 37 -3.22 -0.63 12.70
CA MET A 37 -1.93 -1.12 13.21
C MET A 37 -1.56 -2.51 12.67
N TYR A 38 -2.57 -3.34 12.41
CA TYR A 38 -2.38 -4.70 11.93
C TYR A 38 -2.81 -4.91 10.48
N GLY A 39 -3.89 -4.27 10.04
CA GLY A 39 -4.43 -4.40 8.68
C GLY A 39 -3.44 -3.96 7.60
N ASN A 40 -2.58 -2.98 7.90
CA ASN A 40 -1.56 -2.50 6.98
C ASN A 40 -0.59 -3.63 6.55
N HIS A 41 -0.26 -4.58 7.42
CA HIS A 41 0.67 -5.67 7.10
C HIS A 41 0.10 -6.62 6.06
N ILE A 42 -1.21 -6.89 6.13
CA ILE A 42 -1.92 -7.72 5.17
C ILE A 42 -1.84 -7.07 3.79
N LEU A 43 -2.16 -5.77 3.69
CA LEU A 43 -2.10 -5.04 2.42
C LEU A 43 -0.69 -4.95 1.85
N GLN A 44 0.32 -4.73 2.69
CA GLN A 44 1.72 -4.74 2.24
C GLN A 44 2.12 -6.08 1.63
N LYS A 45 1.64 -7.20 2.20
CA LYS A 45 1.90 -8.55 1.69
C LYS A 45 1.13 -8.82 0.39
N CYS A 46 -0.13 -8.42 0.31
CA CYS A 46 -0.94 -8.52 -0.91
C CYS A 46 -0.32 -7.70 -2.05
N LEU A 47 0.19 -6.50 -1.76
CA LEU A 47 0.94 -5.72 -2.75
C LEU A 47 2.24 -6.44 -3.14
N GLN A 48 2.97 -7.08 -2.22
CA GLN A 48 4.27 -7.72 -2.51
C GLN A 48 4.17 -9.06 -3.22
N LEU A 49 3.20 -9.89 -2.89
CA LEU A 49 3.11 -11.26 -3.39
C LEU A 49 1.85 -11.53 -4.22
N GLY A 50 0.86 -10.64 -4.14
CA GLY A 50 -0.36 -10.78 -4.89
C GLY A 50 -0.11 -10.69 -6.41
N SER A 51 -1.07 -11.23 -7.15
CA SER A 51 -1.10 -11.13 -8.61
C SER A 51 -1.14 -9.67 -9.07
N VAL A 52 -0.84 -9.44 -10.34
CA VAL A 52 -1.00 -8.13 -11.00
C VAL A 52 -2.43 -7.60 -10.82
N ARG A 53 -3.44 -8.47 -10.93
CA ARG A 53 -4.85 -8.12 -10.71
C ARG A 53 -5.08 -7.61 -9.29
N ASN A 54 -4.60 -8.35 -8.29
CA ASN A 54 -4.78 -8.00 -6.88
C ASN A 54 -4.11 -6.66 -6.56
N ALA A 55 -2.85 -6.49 -6.98
CA ALA A 55 -2.14 -5.24 -6.77
C ALA A 55 -2.83 -4.06 -7.47
N SER A 56 -3.32 -4.25 -8.71
CA SER A 56 -4.04 -3.20 -9.44
C SER A 56 -5.33 -2.79 -8.74
N PHE A 57 -6.07 -3.74 -8.18
CA PHE A 57 -7.28 -3.46 -7.40
C PHE A 57 -6.97 -2.69 -6.11
N LEU A 58 -5.93 -3.10 -5.37
CA LEU A 58 -5.48 -2.36 -4.18
C LEU A 58 -5.05 -0.92 -4.52
N ILE A 59 -4.30 -0.74 -5.61
CA ILE A 59 -3.88 0.58 -6.09
C ILE A 59 -5.11 1.43 -6.43
N TYR A 60 -6.10 0.86 -7.12
CA TYR A 60 -7.33 1.56 -7.49
C TYR A 60 -8.08 2.09 -6.26
N GLU A 61 -8.34 1.24 -5.25
CA GLU A 61 -9.02 1.69 -4.02
C GLU A 61 -8.20 2.70 -3.19
N LEU A 62 -6.87 2.61 -3.20
CA LEU A 62 -6.01 3.51 -2.42
C LEU A 62 -5.73 4.85 -3.11
N SER A 63 -5.89 4.93 -4.44
CA SER A 63 -5.55 6.12 -5.24
C SER A 63 -6.22 7.43 -4.76
N PRO A 64 -7.50 7.44 -4.36
CA PRO A 64 -8.12 8.66 -3.82
C PRO A 64 -7.56 9.12 -2.47
N HIS A 65 -6.83 8.25 -1.76
CA HIS A 65 -6.42 8.45 -0.37
C HIS A 65 -4.92 8.68 -0.20
N ILE A 66 -4.15 8.79 -1.28
CA ILE A 66 -2.68 8.86 -1.26
C ILE A 66 -2.12 9.92 -0.32
N PHE A 67 -2.72 11.11 -0.25
CA PHE A 67 -2.24 12.20 0.60
C PHE A 67 -2.55 11.98 2.08
N TYR A 68 -3.63 11.26 2.39
CA TYR A 68 -3.90 10.83 3.76
C TYR A 68 -2.87 9.78 4.19
N LEU A 69 -2.61 8.79 3.33
CA LEU A 69 -1.66 7.72 3.62
C LEU A 69 -0.23 8.23 3.76
N LEU A 70 0.14 9.26 2.99
CA LEU A 70 1.43 9.92 3.04
C LEU A 70 1.83 10.37 4.45
N THR A 71 0.89 10.92 5.21
CA THR A 71 1.15 11.47 6.56
C THR A 71 0.75 10.52 7.69
N HIS A 72 0.08 9.41 7.36
CA HIS A 72 -0.46 8.48 8.34
C HIS A 72 0.60 7.52 8.91
N ARG A 73 0.61 7.34 10.24
CA ARG A 73 1.60 6.52 10.97
C ARG A 73 1.73 5.07 10.51
N TYR A 74 0.66 4.48 9.98
CA TYR A 74 0.66 3.11 9.40
C TYR A 74 0.49 3.12 7.87
N GLY A 75 -0.19 4.14 7.33
CA GLY A 75 -0.57 4.19 5.92
C GLY A 75 0.62 4.44 5.02
N ASN A 76 1.65 5.14 5.53
CA ASN A 76 2.86 5.44 4.78
C ASN A 76 3.60 4.18 4.32
N TYR A 77 3.56 3.08 5.09
CA TYR A 77 4.18 1.81 4.70
C TYR A 77 3.43 1.14 3.55
N VAL A 78 2.09 1.22 3.55
CA VAL A 78 1.26 0.73 2.45
C VAL A 78 1.53 1.53 1.18
N LEU A 79 1.63 2.87 1.31
CA LEU A 79 1.92 3.76 0.18
C LEU A 79 3.32 3.50 -0.41
N GLN A 80 4.35 3.32 0.41
CA GLN A 80 5.70 2.92 -0.05
C GLN A 80 5.65 1.61 -0.84
N ARG A 81 4.93 0.61 -0.34
CA ARG A 81 4.79 -0.68 -1.03
C ARG A 81 3.99 -0.55 -2.32
N MET A 82 2.96 0.29 -2.34
CA MET A 82 2.17 0.59 -3.53
C MET A 82 3.02 1.23 -4.63
N LEU A 83 3.83 2.23 -4.27
CA LEU A 83 4.77 2.90 -5.18
C LEU A 83 5.79 1.92 -5.76
N ASN A 84 6.38 1.06 -4.93
CA ASN A 84 7.29 0.01 -5.39
C ASN A 84 6.65 -0.93 -6.41
N ARG A 85 5.39 -1.35 -6.18
CA ARG A 85 4.68 -2.21 -7.14
C ARG A 85 4.30 -1.48 -8.42
N LEU A 86 3.86 -0.23 -8.32
CA LEU A 86 3.60 0.61 -9.48
C LEU A 86 4.86 0.80 -10.33
N ARG A 87 6.03 0.99 -9.71
CA ARG A 87 7.30 1.14 -10.43
C ARG A 87 7.59 -0.05 -11.35
N LEU A 88 7.27 -1.26 -10.90
CA LEU A 88 7.49 -2.49 -11.66
C LEU A 88 6.39 -2.74 -12.72
N MET A 89 5.13 -2.46 -12.37
CA MET A 89 3.98 -2.86 -13.19
C MET A 89 3.53 -1.78 -14.18
N ASN A 90 3.67 -0.50 -13.82
CA ASN A 90 3.27 0.65 -14.62
C ASN A 90 4.16 1.88 -14.31
N PRO A 91 5.37 1.96 -14.91
CA PRO A 91 6.33 3.03 -14.64
C PRO A 91 5.82 4.44 -14.95
N GLN A 92 4.89 4.58 -15.92
CA GLN A 92 4.29 5.87 -16.26
C GLN A 92 3.38 6.36 -15.13
N HIS A 93 2.51 5.48 -14.61
CA HIS A 93 1.66 5.81 -13.47
C HIS A 93 2.50 6.10 -12.22
N PHE A 94 3.56 5.32 -11.97
CA PHE A 94 4.51 5.62 -10.90
C PHE A 94 5.07 7.05 -11.01
N ARG A 95 5.57 7.46 -12.19
CA ARG A 95 6.13 8.81 -12.38
C ARG A 95 5.11 9.92 -12.10
N SER A 96 3.88 9.76 -12.61
CA SER A 96 2.81 10.74 -12.38
C SER A 96 2.48 10.86 -10.90
N LEU A 97 2.29 9.74 -10.22
CA LEU A 97 1.95 9.71 -8.79
C LEU A 97 3.10 10.24 -7.91
N SER A 98 4.34 9.83 -8.20
CA SER A 98 5.53 10.32 -7.50
C SER A 98 5.71 11.83 -7.64
N SER A 99 5.46 12.39 -8.83
CA SER A 99 5.47 13.85 -9.04
C SER A 99 4.40 14.56 -8.18
N GLN A 100 3.18 14.02 -8.14
CA GLN A 100 2.11 14.57 -7.30
C GLN A 100 2.46 14.54 -5.81
N ILE A 101 3.04 13.43 -5.33
CA ILE A 101 3.48 13.28 -3.93
C ILE A 101 4.61 14.27 -3.62
N LEU A 102 5.63 14.34 -4.47
CA LEU A 102 6.79 15.22 -4.28
C LEU A 102 6.41 16.71 -4.27
N SER A 103 5.33 17.12 -4.94
CA SER A 103 4.84 18.50 -4.87
C SER A 103 4.44 18.95 -3.45
N ARG A 104 4.11 18.00 -2.55
CA ARG A 104 3.78 18.26 -1.14
C ARG A 104 5.01 18.34 -0.22
N LYS A 105 6.21 18.02 -0.72
CA LYS A 105 7.44 17.95 0.08
C LYS A 105 7.73 19.23 0.89
N PRO A 106 7.56 20.46 0.37
CA PRO A 106 7.78 21.68 1.14
C PRO A 106 6.85 21.81 2.37
N GLN A 107 5.60 21.34 2.26
CA GLN A 107 4.58 21.44 3.30
C GLN A 107 4.77 20.39 4.41
N LEU A 108 5.42 19.26 4.08
CA LEU A 108 5.52 18.09 4.95
C LEU A 108 6.96 17.78 5.36
N GLN A 109 7.85 18.77 5.31
CA GLN A 109 9.27 18.61 5.62
C GLN A 109 9.55 18.07 7.03
N HIS A 110 8.66 18.31 8.00
CA HIS A 110 8.79 17.83 9.38
C HIS A 110 7.96 16.57 9.70
N ASN A 111 7.19 16.04 8.74
CA ASN A 111 6.41 14.83 8.96
C ASN A 111 7.28 13.59 8.69
N SER A 112 7.64 12.85 9.74
CA SER A 112 8.50 11.66 9.64
C SER A 112 7.93 10.58 8.72
N SER A 113 6.61 10.35 8.75
CA SER A 113 5.95 9.36 7.87
C SER A 113 6.09 9.75 6.40
N ALA A 114 5.91 11.03 6.08
CA ALA A 114 6.01 11.54 4.71
C ALA A 114 7.45 11.49 4.16
N GLN A 115 8.46 11.70 5.02
CA GLN A 115 9.87 11.65 4.60
C GLN A 115 10.26 10.29 4.00
N HIS A 116 9.78 9.19 4.58
CA HIS A 116 10.04 7.85 4.04
C HIS A 116 9.43 7.65 2.65
N VAL A 117 8.21 8.17 2.43
CA VAL A 117 7.55 8.09 1.12
C VAL A 117 8.27 8.97 0.09
N PHE A 118 8.77 10.15 0.49
CA PHE A 118 9.54 11.00 -0.41
C PHE A 118 10.85 10.34 -0.84
N PHE A 119 11.55 9.67 0.07
CA PHE A 119 12.73 8.89 -0.27
C PHE A 119 12.40 7.80 -1.29
N GLU A 120 11.31 7.07 -1.09
CA GLU A 120 10.84 6.05 -2.04
C GLU A 120 10.49 6.62 -3.43
N CYS A 121 9.96 7.83 -3.51
CA CYS A 121 9.69 8.49 -4.80
C CYS A 121 10.97 8.85 -5.57
N GLN A 122 12.11 8.98 -4.87
CA GLN A 122 13.39 9.44 -5.42
C GLN A 122 14.40 8.29 -5.64
N ALA A 123 14.16 7.12 -5.06
CA ALA A 123 14.97 5.91 -5.19
C ALA A 123 14.63 5.11 -6.46
#